data_AF-A0AB37TP44-F1
#
_entry.id   AF-A0AB37TP44-F1
#
_cell.length_a   1.000
_cell.length_b   1.000
_cell.length_c   1.000
_cell.angle_alpha   90.00
_cell.angle_beta   90.00
_cell.angle_gamma   90.00
#
_symmetry.space_group_name_H-M   'P 1'
#
loop_
_entity.id
_entity.type
_entity.pdbx_description
1 polymer ?
#
loop_
_entity_poly.entity_id
_entity_poly.type
_entity_poly.pdbx_seq_one_letter_code
_entity_poly.pdbx_strand_id
1 'polypeptide(L)' 'MTDAMHLCRHCDQPITDPKDAVLIAQQAGNSGPGWNVRAHRQHANRTEPHPVAVRALARILLTRAFAQRD' A
#
# COMPACT_ATOMS: atom_id res chain seq x y z
N MET A 1 -20.70 16.90 1.52
CA MET A 1 -19.44 16.15 1.48
C MET A 1 -19.76 14.74 1.03
N THR A 2 -19.43 14.39 -0.21
CA THR A 2 -19.49 13.00 -0.67
C THR A 2 -18.41 12.23 0.07
N ASP A 3 -18.81 11.29 0.93
CA ASP A 3 -17.86 10.35 1.50
C ASP A 3 -17.19 9.62 0.34
N ALA A 4 -15.89 9.83 0.16
CA ALA A 4 -15.16 9.31 -0.98
C ALA A 4 -15.11 7.78 -0.82
N MET A 5 -16.03 7.09 -1.50
CA MET A 5 -16.23 5.64 -1.39
C MET A 5 -14.89 4.92 -1.33
N HIS A 6 -14.58 4.36 -0.16
CA HIS A 6 -13.32 3.67 0.05
C HIS A 6 -13.37 2.32 -0.68
N LEU A 7 -12.48 2.10 -1.64
CA LEU A 7 -12.34 0.81 -2.32
C LEU A 7 -11.26 -0.03 -1.64
N CYS A 8 -11.53 -1.32 -1.45
CA CYS A 8 -10.53 -2.26 -0.96
C CYS A 8 -9.48 -2.52 -2.05
N ARG A 9 -8.21 -2.25 -1.74
CA ARG A 9 -7.10 -2.44 -2.69
C ARG A 9 -6.91 -3.88 -3.19
N HIS A 10 -7.44 -4.87 -2.49
CA HIS A 10 -7.26 -6.28 -2.85
C HIS A 10 -8.35 -6.82 -3.78
N CYS A 11 -9.62 -6.44 -3.56
CA CYS A 11 -10.76 -6.97 -4.32
C CYS A 11 -11.51 -5.91 -5.13
N ASP A 12 -11.07 -4.66 -5.09
CA ASP A 12 -11.66 -3.49 -5.75
C ASP A 12 -13.14 -3.24 -5.43
N GLN A 13 -13.67 -3.87 -4.37
CA GLN A 13 -15.02 -3.66 -3.88
C GLN A 13 -15.11 -2.50 -2.88
N PRO A 14 -16.26 -1.82 -2.76
CA PRO A 14 -16.48 -0.80 -1.74
C PRO A 14 -16.37 -1.37 -0.32
N ILE A 15 -15.71 -0.62 0.56
CA ILE A 15 -15.70 -0.84 2.00
C ILE A 15 -16.88 -0.06 2.59
N THR A 16 -17.98 -0.75 2.85
CA THR A 16 -19.23 -0.11 3.33
C THR A 16 -19.28 0.05 4.85
N ASP A 17 -18.55 -0.78 5.61
CA ASP A 17 -18.39 -0.61 7.05
C ASP A 17 -17.06 0.10 7.35
N PRO A 18 -17.08 1.32 7.92
CA PRO A 18 -15.87 2.03 8.32
C PRO A 18 -14.96 1.25 9.28
N LYS A 19 -15.50 0.32 10.08
CA LYS A 19 -14.73 -0.53 11.01
C LYS A 19 -13.98 -1.66 10.32
N ASP A 20 -14.31 -1.97 9.08
CA ASP A 20 -13.59 -2.96 8.26
C ASP A 20 -12.44 -2.32 7.46
N ALA A 21 -12.38 -0.99 7.40
CA ALA A 21 -11.34 -0.28 6.68
C ALA A 21 -10.00 -0.28 7.45
N VAL A 22 -8.98 -0.91 6.88
CA VAL A 22 -7.59 -0.87 7.36
C VAL A 22 -6.75 -0.02 6.42
N LEU A 23 -6.03 0.97 6.97
CA LEU A 23 -5.04 1.74 6.21
C LEU A 23 -3.80 0.87 5.96
N ILE A 24 -3.46 0.66 4.70
CA ILE A 24 -2.34 -0.22 4.30
C ILE A 24 -1.18 0.54 3.65
N ALA A 25 -1.46 1.71 3.06
CA ALA A 25 -0.45 2.56 2.46
C ALA A 25 -0.95 3.99 2.30
N GLN A 26 -0.01 4.88 2.04
CA GLN A 26 -0.26 6.23 1.57
C GLN A 26 0.31 6.36 0.16
N GLN A 27 -0.47 6.87 -0.79
CA GLN A 27 -0.02 7.04 -2.16
C GLN A 27 1.00 8.18 -2.25
N ALA A 28 2.21 7.88 -2.71
CA ALA A 28 3.24 8.89 -2.92
C ALA A 28 2.79 9.92 -3.96
N GLY A 29 3.04 11.21 -3.70
CA GLY A 29 2.70 12.31 -4.61
C GLY A 29 1.29 12.88 -4.46
N ASN A 30 0.45 12.29 -3.62
CA ASN A 30 -0.85 12.86 -3.23
C ASN A 30 -0.78 13.42 -1.80
N SER A 31 -1.35 14.61 -1.60
CA SER A 31 -1.57 15.21 -0.29
C SER A 31 -3.02 15.69 -0.25
N GLY A 32 -3.96 14.82 0.13
CA GLY A 32 -5.40 15.13 0.10
C GLY A 32 -6.33 13.92 -0.04
N PRO A 33 -7.60 14.10 -0.43
CA PRO A 33 -8.53 13.01 -0.69
C PRO A 33 -7.93 11.99 -1.69
N GLY A 34 -8.01 10.70 -1.36
CA GLY A 34 -7.36 9.63 -2.14
C GLY A 34 -5.91 9.33 -1.75
N TRP A 35 -5.32 10.06 -0.80
CA TRP A 35 -3.98 9.76 -0.28
C TRP A 35 -3.91 8.42 0.46
N ASN A 36 -4.97 8.08 1.19
CA ASN A 36 -5.04 6.87 2.01
C ASN A 36 -5.51 5.67 1.19
N VAL A 37 -4.66 4.65 1.07
CA VAL A 37 -5.01 3.36 0.46
C VAL A 37 -5.51 2.41 1.55
N ARG A 38 -6.71 1.86 1.37
CA ARG A 38 -7.39 1.02 2.36
C ARG A 38 -7.65 -0.38 1.81
N ALA A 39 -7.83 -1.33 2.73
CA ALA A 39 -8.34 -2.67 2.43
C ALA A 39 -9.30 -3.13 3.52
N HIS A 40 -10.18 -4.08 3.21
CA HIS A 40 -10.91 -4.84 4.21
C HIS A 40 -9.93 -5.48 5.20
N ARG A 41 -10.32 -5.64 6.47
CA ARG A 41 -9.47 -6.24 7.50
C ARG A 41 -8.97 -7.62 7.09
N GLN A 42 -9.83 -8.42 6.48
CA GLN A 42 -9.48 -9.76 5.99
C GLN A 42 -8.45 -9.74 4.84
N HIS A 43 -8.36 -8.63 4.12
CA HIS A 43 -7.51 -8.48 2.94
C HIS A 43 -6.23 -7.68 3.20
N ALA A 44 -6.09 -7.04 4.36
CA ALA A 44 -4.97 -6.17 4.67
C ALA A 44 -3.60 -6.86 4.49
N ASN A 45 -3.51 -8.15 4.81
CA ASN A 45 -2.28 -8.94 4.68
C ASN A 45 -2.16 -9.69 3.34
N ARG A 46 -3.12 -9.52 2.42
CA ARG A 46 -3.16 -10.20 1.12
C ARG A 46 -2.80 -9.27 -0.04
N THR A 47 -2.50 -8.01 0.24
CA THR A 47 -2.05 -7.07 -0.78
C THR A 47 -0.58 -7.28 -1.06
N GLU A 48 -0.23 -7.34 -2.35
CA GLU A 48 1.16 -7.42 -2.77
C GLU A 48 1.94 -6.17 -2.33
N PRO A 49 3.23 -6.32 -1.99
CA PRO A 49 4.08 -5.18 -1.68
C PRO A 49 4.12 -4.17 -2.83
N HIS A 50 4.11 -2.89 -2.51
CA HIS A 50 4.13 -1.83 -3.53
C HIS A 50 5.38 -1.96 -4.44
N PRO A 51 5.25 -1.91 -5.78
CA PRO A 51 6.35 -2.20 -6.70
C PRO A 51 7.52 -1.22 -6.58
N VAL A 52 7.29 0.00 -6.08
CA VAL A 52 8.38 0.95 -5.77
C VAL A 52 9.15 0.52 -4.53
N ALA A 53 8.48 0.03 -3.50
CA ALA A 53 9.13 -0.46 -2.28
C ALA A 53 9.96 -1.73 -2.58
N VAL A 54 9.43 -2.65 -3.39
CA VAL A 54 10.16 -3.83 -3.88
C VAL A 54 11.43 -3.42 -4.62
N ARG A 55 11.32 -2.48 -5.57
CA ARG A 55 12.48 -1.96 -6.32
C ARG A 55 13.51 -1.26 -5.43
N ALA A 56 13.06 -0.50 -4.44
CA ALA A 56 13.95 0.17 -3.48
C ALA A 56 14.71 -0.85 -2.62
N LEU A 57 14.01 -1.84 -2.06
CA LEU A 57 14.63 -2.91 -1.28
C LEU A 57 15.64 -3.70 -2.11
N ALA A 58 15.28 -4.08 -3.35
CA ALA A 58 16.17 -4.78 -4.26
C ALA A 58 17.48 -4.01 -4.49
N ARG A 59 17.41 -2.69 -4.71
CA ARG A 59 18.61 -1.85 -4.85
C ARG A 59 19.48 -1.89 -3.60
N ILE A 60 18.90 -1.73 -2.41
CA ILE A 60 19.63 -1.77 -1.14
C ILE A 60 20.35 -3.11 -0.97
N LEU A 61 19.66 -4.23 -1.26
CA LEU A 61 20.24 -5.56 -1.15
C LEU A 61 21.39 -5.78 -2.13
N LEU A 62 21.23 -5.35 -3.39
CA LEU A 62 22.30 -5.42 -4.39
C LEU A 62 23.51 -4.59 -3.97
N THR A 63 23.31 -3.34 -3.54
CA THR A 63 24.39 -2.48 -3.05
C THR A 63 25.16 -3.14 -1.90
N ARG A 64 24.45 -3.74 -0.92
CA ARG A 64 25.10 -4.46 0.18
C ARG A 64 25.87 -5.69 -0.29
N ALA A 65 25.31 -6.47 -1.22
CA ALA A 65 25.95 -7.67 -1.74
C ALA A 65 27.26 -7.35 -2.49
N PHE A 66 27.30 -6.22 -3.22
CA PHE A 66 28.53 -5.78 -3.89
C PHE A 66 29.54 -5.17 -2.92
N ALA A 67 29.09 -4.40 -1.93
CA ALA A 67 29.98 -3.80 -0.93
C ALA A 67 30.63 -4.83 0.03
N GLN A 68 30.10 -6.04 0.15
CA GLN A 68 30.67 -7.13 0.97
C GLN A 68 31.68 -8.00 0.22
N ARG A 69 31.93 -7.72 -1.06
CA ARG A 69 32.83 -8.51 -1.93
C ARG A 69 34.19 -7.86 -2.20
N ASP A 70 34.42 -6.69 -1.62
CA ASP A 70 35.70 -5.96 -1.58
C ASP A 70 36.33 -6.07 -0.18
#